data_AF-A0A2L0AWY8-F1
#
_entry.id   AF-A0A2L0AWY8-F1
#
_cell.length_a   1.000
_cell.length_b   1.000
_cell.length_c   1.000
_cell.angle_alpha   90.00
_cell.angle_beta   90.00
_cell.angle_gamma   90.00
#
_symmetry.space_group_name_H-M   'P 1'
#
loop_
_entity.id
_entity.type
_entity.pdbx_description
1 polymer ?
#
loop_
_entity_poly.entity_id
_entity_poly.type
_entity_poly.pdbx_seq_one_letter_code
_entity_poly.pdbx_strand_id
1 'polypeptide(L)'
;LHYKATVVILIAFSLLVTSRQYIGDPIDCIVDEIPLNVMDTYCWIYSTFTIPNRLTGRVGHDIVQPGVASHVDGKDDVKYHKYYQWVCFALFFQAMLFYVPRYLWKTWEGGRIKMLVLDLNCPIVNDECKNDRKKLLVDYFWTNMRLQNFYAYRFFICEVLNFINVVGQIFFMDFFLDGEFSTYGSDVLKFTEMEPEEREDPMSRVFPKVTKCTFHKYGPSGSVQKFDGLCVLPL
;
A
#
# COMPACT_ATOMS: atom_id res chain seq x y z
N LEU A 1 17.44 -4.07 9.83
CA LEU A 1 16.69 -5.33 9.66
C LEU A 1 15.32 -5.05 9.04
N HIS A 2 14.53 -4.14 9.65
CA HIS A 2 13.19 -3.77 9.20
C HIS A 2 13.09 -3.39 7.72
N TYR A 3 13.98 -2.53 7.18
CA TYR A 3 13.96 -2.18 5.75
C TYR A 3 14.04 -3.40 4.82
N LYS A 4 14.76 -4.46 5.20
CA LYS A 4 14.88 -5.66 4.35
C LYS A 4 13.56 -6.40 4.30
N ALA A 5 12.93 -6.59 5.46
CA ALA A 5 11.65 -7.27 5.56
C ALA A 5 10.55 -6.47 4.87
N THR A 6 10.44 -5.16 5.17
CA THR A 6 9.40 -4.31 4.59
C THR A 6 9.52 -4.21 3.07
N VAL A 7 10.72 -3.99 2.53
CA VAL A 7 10.91 -3.92 1.07
C VAL A 7 10.58 -5.25 0.39
N VAL A 8 11.01 -6.39 0.95
CA VAL A 8 10.68 -7.72 0.40
C VAL A 8 9.18 -7.98 0.42
N ILE A 9 8.50 -7.66 1.53
CA ILE A 9 7.05 -7.83 1.67
C ILE A 9 6.30 -6.94 0.68
N LEU A 10 6.67 -5.65 0.56
CA LEU A 10 6.02 -4.72 -0.36
C LEU A 10 6.20 -5.13 -1.82
N ILE A 11 7.40 -5.59 -2.20
CA ILE A 11 7.64 -6.10 -3.56
C ILE A 11 6.82 -7.38 -3.81
N ALA A 12 6.78 -8.30 -2.85
CA ALA A 12 6.00 -9.53 -2.99
C ALA A 12 4.50 -9.25 -3.18
N PHE A 13 3.92 -8.35 -2.38
CA PHE A 13 2.53 -7.94 -2.55
C PHE A 13 2.29 -7.16 -3.84
N SER A 14 3.20 -6.26 -4.23
CA SER A 14 3.12 -5.56 -5.51
C SER A 14 3.06 -6.54 -6.68
N LEU A 15 3.92 -7.58 -6.69
CA LEU A 15 3.90 -8.63 -7.72
C LEU A 15 2.62 -9.46 -7.68
N LEU A 16 2.14 -9.83 -6.49
CA LEU A 16 0.90 -10.59 -6.34
C LEU A 16 -0.28 -9.81 -6.91
N VAL A 17 -0.46 -8.56 -6.50
CA VAL A 17 -1.52 -7.67 -6.97
C VAL A 17 -1.41 -7.44 -8.48
N THR A 18 -0.19 -7.21 -9.00
CA THR A 18 0.05 -7.05 -10.44
C THR A 18 -0.39 -8.28 -11.23
N SER A 19 -0.13 -9.49 -10.72
CA SER A 19 -0.55 -10.71 -11.41
C SER A 19 -2.07 -10.82 -11.52
N ARG A 20 -2.81 -10.45 -10.47
CA ARG A 20 -4.28 -10.43 -10.52
C ARG A 20 -4.83 -9.32 -11.41
N GLN A 21 -4.26 -8.11 -11.34
CA GLN A 21 -4.80 -6.94 -12.03
C GLN A 21 -4.51 -6.91 -13.54
N TYR A 22 -3.38 -7.44 -13.98
CA TYR A 22 -2.95 -7.35 -15.39
C TYR A 22 -2.99 -8.68 -16.14
N ILE A 23 -2.89 -9.81 -15.44
CA ILE A 23 -2.87 -11.15 -16.05
C ILE A 23 -4.19 -11.89 -15.80
N GLY A 24 -4.82 -11.66 -14.65
CA GLY A 24 -6.14 -12.20 -14.32
C GLY A 24 -7.29 -11.26 -14.66
N ASP A 25 -8.49 -11.65 -14.22
CA ASP A 25 -9.70 -10.85 -14.33
C ASP A 25 -9.78 -9.86 -13.14
N PRO A 26 -9.70 -8.54 -13.37
CA PRO A 26 -9.60 -7.54 -12.31
C PRO A 26 -10.96 -7.12 -11.73
N ILE A 27 -12.07 -7.49 -12.36
CA ILE A 27 -13.44 -7.19 -11.93
C ILE A 27 -14.42 -8.11 -12.65
N ASP A 28 -15.47 -8.55 -11.96
CA ASP A 28 -16.58 -9.31 -12.54
C ASP A 28 -17.90 -8.57 -12.28
N CYS A 29 -18.57 -8.12 -13.34
CA CYS A 29 -19.84 -7.40 -13.27
C CYS A 29 -21.03 -8.26 -13.67
N ILE A 30 -22.17 -7.99 -13.03
CA ILE A 30 -23.48 -8.56 -13.36
C ILE A 30 -24.33 -7.44 -13.91
N VAL A 31 -24.73 -7.55 -15.17
CA VAL A 31 -25.61 -6.61 -15.86
C VAL A 31 -26.42 -7.35 -16.92
N ASP A 32 -27.67 -6.94 -17.11
CA ASP A 32 -28.51 -7.43 -18.19
C ASP A 32 -28.32 -6.58 -19.46
N GLU A 33 -28.59 -7.16 -20.64
CA GLU A 33 -28.58 -6.49 -21.96
C GLU A 33 -27.22 -6.02 -22.53
N ILE A 34 -26.17 -5.91 -21.71
CA ILE A 34 -24.82 -5.51 -22.14
C ILE A 34 -23.88 -6.73 -22.10
N PRO A 35 -23.03 -6.94 -23.13
CA PRO A 35 -22.00 -7.98 -23.08
C PRO A 35 -21.08 -7.79 -21.87
N LEU A 36 -20.91 -8.85 -21.06
CA LEU A 36 -20.16 -8.80 -19.79
C LEU A 36 -18.75 -8.25 -19.97
N ASN A 37 -18.01 -8.71 -20.98
CA ASN A 37 -16.65 -8.25 -21.28
C ASN A 37 -16.54 -6.74 -21.51
N VAL A 38 -17.55 -6.12 -22.13
CA VAL A 38 -17.62 -4.67 -22.35
C VAL A 38 -17.89 -3.95 -21.04
N MET A 39 -18.80 -4.49 -20.23
CA MET A 39 -19.13 -3.94 -18.91
C MET A 39 -17.92 -4.00 -17.98
N ASP A 40 -17.27 -5.16 -17.86
CA ASP A 40 -16.10 -5.37 -16.99
C ASP A 40 -14.97 -4.41 -17.37
N THR A 41 -14.65 -4.33 -18.66
CA THR A 41 -13.59 -3.43 -19.16
C THR A 41 -13.96 -1.97 -18.91
N TYR A 42 -15.20 -1.58 -19.18
CA TYR A 42 -15.65 -0.20 -18.97
C TYR A 42 -15.62 0.18 -17.50
N CYS A 43 -16.17 -0.66 -16.63
CA CYS A 43 -16.26 -0.41 -15.19
C CYS A 43 -14.90 -0.46 -14.52
N TRP A 44 -13.99 -1.32 -15.00
CA TRP A 44 -12.59 -1.27 -14.58
C TRP A 44 -11.98 0.08 -14.93
N ILE A 45 -12.07 0.55 -16.16
CA ILE A 45 -11.42 1.81 -16.63
C ILE A 45 -12.04 3.05 -15.99
N TYR A 46 -13.36 3.19 -16.03
CA TYR A 46 -14.10 4.36 -15.53
C TYR A 46 -14.31 4.35 -14.01
N SER A 47 -13.91 3.24 -13.37
CA SER A 47 -14.02 2.97 -11.94
C SER A 47 -15.46 2.72 -11.46
N THR A 48 -15.55 2.02 -10.34
CA THR A 48 -16.80 1.73 -9.66
C THR A 48 -16.98 2.60 -8.42
N PHE A 49 -18.18 2.59 -7.84
CA PHE A 49 -18.51 3.41 -6.70
C PHE A 49 -19.41 2.72 -5.68
N THR A 50 -19.42 3.26 -4.46
CA THR A 50 -20.38 2.92 -3.40
C THR A 50 -21.08 4.16 -2.89
N ILE A 51 -22.23 3.96 -2.25
CA ILE A 51 -23.02 5.01 -1.63
C ILE A 51 -22.79 4.94 -0.11
N PRO A 52 -21.91 5.78 0.48
CA PRO A 52 -21.58 5.71 1.91
C PRO A 52 -22.80 5.95 2.80
N ASN A 53 -23.78 6.75 2.34
CA ASN A 53 -25.01 7.03 3.10
C ASN A 53 -25.95 5.81 3.20
N ARG A 54 -25.63 4.69 2.53
CA ARG A 54 -26.43 3.45 2.46
C ARG A 54 -25.62 2.21 2.84
N LEU A 55 -24.76 2.33 3.85
CA LEU A 55 -23.97 1.22 4.38
C LEU A 55 -24.77 0.36 5.39
N THR A 56 -25.85 0.90 5.95
CA THR A 56 -26.68 0.23 6.97
C THR A 56 -27.88 -0.51 6.38
N GLY A 57 -28.20 -1.66 6.95
CA GLY A 57 -29.36 -2.49 6.57
C GLY A 57 -29.08 -3.99 6.69
N ARG A 58 -30.13 -4.80 6.84
CA ARG A 58 -29.95 -6.27 6.88
C ARG A 58 -29.72 -6.80 5.46
N VAL A 59 -28.52 -7.35 5.24
CA VAL A 59 -28.15 -7.98 3.96
C VAL A 59 -29.12 -9.12 3.62
N GLY A 60 -29.66 -9.09 2.41
CA GLY A 60 -30.63 -10.08 1.92
C GLY A 60 -32.09 -9.77 2.25
N HIS A 61 -32.37 -8.73 3.05
CA HIS A 61 -33.73 -8.25 3.32
C HIS A 61 -33.90 -6.79 2.85
N ASP A 62 -33.11 -5.87 3.41
CA ASP A 62 -33.23 -4.43 3.16
C ASP A 62 -32.24 -3.94 2.11
N ILE A 63 -31.07 -4.58 2.02
CA ILE A 63 -29.98 -4.23 1.09
C ILE A 63 -29.34 -5.50 0.51
N VAL A 64 -28.81 -5.41 -0.73
CA VAL A 64 -28.10 -6.53 -1.36
C VAL A 64 -26.69 -6.67 -0.78
N GLN A 65 -25.99 -5.55 -0.62
CA GLN A 65 -24.66 -5.42 -0.01
C GLN A 65 -24.52 -4.00 0.57
N PRO A 66 -23.70 -3.79 1.61
CA PRO A 66 -23.42 -2.46 2.15
C PRO A 66 -22.91 -1.52 1.06
N GLY A 67 -23.51 -0.33 0.95
CA GLY A 67 -23.09 0.70 -0.02
C GLY A 67 -23.54 0.46 -1.46
N VAL A 68 -24.28 -0.63 -1.72
CA VAL A 68 -24.90 -0.94 -3.01
C VAL A 68 -26.41 -0.72 -2.89
N ALA A 69 -26.86 0.46 -3.29
CA ALA A 69 -28.28 0.82 -3.33
C ALA A 69 -28.63 1.57 -4.62
N SER A 70 -29.93 1.79 -4.84
CA SER A 70 -30.40 2.68 -5.90
C SER A 70 -29.85 4.09 -5.65
N HIS A 71 -29.17 4.65 -6.65
CA HIS A 71 -28.55 5.97 -6.56
C HIS A 71 -29.57 7.02 -6.99
N VAL A 72 -29.84 8.00 -6.12
CA VAL A 72 -30.68 9.15 -6.46
C VAL A 72 -29.82 10.40 -6.60
N ASP A 73 -29.70 10.88 -7.83
CA ASP A 73 -28.96 12.10 -8.18
C ASP A 73 -29.41 13.27 -7.26
N GLY A 74 -28.46 13.85 -6.52
CA GLY A 74 -28.68 15.00 -5.63
C GLY A 74 -29.11 14.69 -4.19
N LYS A 75 -29.33 13.41 -3.83
CA LYS A 75 -29.60 12.99 -2.43
C LYS A 75 -28.50 12.10 -1.85
N ASP A 76 -27.91 11.24 -2.67
CA ASP A 76 -26.92 10.27 -2.24
C ASP A 76 -25.52 10.71 -2.66
N ASP A 77 -24.57 10.69 -1.73
CA ASP A 77 -23.17 10.89 -2.04
C ASP A 77 -22.58 9.64 -2.69
N VAL A 78 -21.57 9.82 -3.55
CA VAL A 78 -20.94 8.74 -4.31
C VAL A 78 -19.45 8.74 -4.03
N LYS A 79 -18.94 7.60 -3.54
CA LYS A 79 -17.51 7.39 -3.31
C LYS A 79 -16.95 6.47 -4.40
N TYR A 80 -16.03 6.99 -5.21
CA TYR A 80 -15.39 6.24 -6.30
C TYR A 80 -14.13 5.51 -5.83
N HIS A 81 -14.01 4.24 -6.19
CA HIS A 81 -12.91 3.37 -5.75
C HIS A 81 -11.81 3.26 -6.81
N LYS A 82 -11.25 4.41 -7.20
CA LYS A 82 -10.22 4.50 -8.25
C LYS A 82 -8.88 3.90 -7.84
N TYR A 83 -8.59 3.91 -6.54
CA TYR A 83 -7.28 3.54 -6.01
C TYR A 83 -6.93 2.07 -6.31
N TYR A 84 -7.90 1.16 -6.49
CA TYR A 84 -7.66 -0.25 -6.82
C TYR A 84 -6.71 -0.40 -8.02
N GLN A 85 -6.90 0.37 -9.08
CA GLN A 85 -6.04 0.34 -10.28
C GLN A 85 -4.57 0.72 -9.98
N TRP A 86 -4.35 1.52 -8.94
CA TRP A 86 -3.06 2.13 -8.63
C TRP A 86 -2.32 1.46 -7.47
N VAL A 87 -2.95 0.49 -6.78
CA VAL A 87 -2.38 -0.19 -5.61
C VAL A 87 -1.02 -0.80 -5.92
N CYS A 88 -0.87 -1.47 -7.06
CA CYS A 88 0.38 -2.11 -7.46
C CYS A 88 1.54 -1.10 -7.58
N PHE A 89 1.29 0.04 -8.20
CA PHE A 89 2.26 1.13 -8.36
C PHE A 89 2.56 1.83 -7.05
N ALA A 90 1.54 2.05 -6.21
CA ALA A 90 1.71 2.60 -4.88
C ALA A 90 2.65 1.71 -4.06
N LEU A 91 2.36 0.40 -3.93
CA LEU A 91 3.20 -0.54 -3.18
C LEU A 91 4.64 -0.60 -3.70
N PHE A 92 4.83 -0.57 -5.02
CA PHE A 92 6.15 -0.54 -5.63
C PHE A 92 6.91 0.75 -5.29
N PHE A 93 6.24 1.90 -5.38
CA PHE A 93 6.82 3.19 -5.03
C PHE A 93 7.16 3.27 -3.53
N GLN A 94 6.31 2.71 -2.66
CA GLN A 94 6.60 2.60 -1.23
C GLN A 94 7.85 1.75 -0.98
N ALA A 95 7.99 0.60 -1.67
CA ALA A 95 9.18 -0.24 -1.56
C ALA A 95 10.46 0.52 -1.96
N MET A 96 10.40 1.33 -3.02
CA MET A 96 11.51 2.19 -3.43
C MET A 96 11.88 3.21 -2.34
N LEU A 97 10.88 3.93 -1.81
CA LEU A 97 11.09 4.92 -0.76
C LEU A 97 11.69 4.32 0.52
N PHE A 98 11.26 3.14 0.95
CA PHE A 98 11.88 2.41 2.06
C PHE A 98 13.32 1.95 1.80
N TYR A 99 13.71 1.81 0.53
CA TYR A 99 15.08 1.47 0.15
C TYR A 99 16.02 2.69 0.11
N VAL A 100 15.49 3.90 -0.12
CA VAL A 100 16.30 5.14 -0.27
C VAL A 100 17.24 5.40 0.91
N PRO A 101 16.81 5.39 2.18
CA PRO A 101 17.71 5.66 3.30
C PRO A 101 18.87 4.67 3.38
N ARG A 102 18.61 3.40 3.04
CA ARG A 102 19.64 2.35 3.00
C ARG A 102 20.62 2.58 1.87
N TYR A 103 20.13 2.91 0.68
CA TYR A 103 20.97 3.21 -0.47
C TYR A 103 21.91 4.38 -0.17
N LEU A 104 21.37 5.48 0.39
CA LEU A 104 22.16 6.64 0.81
C LEU A 104 23.22 6.27 1.85
N TRP A 105 22.84 5.52 2.90
CA TRP A 105 23.78 5.07 3.91
C TRP A 105 24.91 4.24 3.30
N LYS A 106 24.60 3.30 2.40
CA LYS A 106 25.61 2.45 1.77
C LYS A 106 26.58 3.24 0.89
N THR A 107 26.08 4.21 0.15
CA THR A 107 26.91 5.12 -0.66
C THR A 107 27.79 6.00 0.21
N TRP A 108 27.28 6.50 1.35
CA TRP A 108 28.05 7.34 2.27
C TRP A 108 29.05 6.59 3.16
N GLU A 109 28.70 5.36 3.57
CA GLU A 109 29.55 4.47 4.37
C GLU A 109 30.77 4.01 3.57
N GLY A 110 30.60 3.77 2.26
CA GLY A 110 31.69 3.41 1.35
C GLY A 110 32.44 2.12 1.75
N GLY A 111 31.82 1.24 2.53
CA GLY A 111 32.44 -0.01 2.99
C GLY A 111 33.47 0.17 4.12
N ARG A 112 33.56 1.34 4.75
CA ARG A 112 34.51 1.60 5.85
C ARG A 112 34.43 0.60 7.00
N ILE A 113 33.23 0.22 7.45
CA ILE A 113 33.07 -0.79 8.50
C ILE A 113 33.61 -2.15 8.04
N LYS A 114 33.31 -2.55 6.80
CA LYS A 114 33.80 -3.82 6.23
C LYS A 114 35.34 -3.85 6.17
N MET A 115 35.95 -2.72 5.82
CA MET A 115 37.41 -2.55 5.83
C MET A 115 37.98 -2.60 7.25
N LEU A 116 37.34 -1.94 8.23
CA LEU A 116 37.80 -1.93 9.63
C LEU A 116 37.68 -3.30 10.30
N VAL A 117 36.64 -4.07 9.96
CA VAL A 117 36.49 -5.42 10.49
C VAL A 117 37.61 -6.36 10.01
N LEU A 118 38.26 -6.06 8.86
CA LEU A 118 39.51 -6.72 8.41
C LEU A 118 39.47 -8.26 8.53
N ASP A 119 38.30 -8.86 8.34
CA ASP A 119 38.02 -10.29 8.55
C ASP A 119 38.46 -10.85 9.92
N LEU A 120 38.57 -10.00 10.97
CA LEU A 120 38.75 -10.46 12.36
C LEU A 120 37.58 -11.30 12.86
N ASN A 121 36.43 -11.21 12.20
CA ASN A 121 35.26 -12.04 12.49
C ASN A 121 35.38 -13.47 11.95
N CYS A 122 36.45 -13.81 11.23
CA CYS A 122 36.71 -15.18 10.79
C CYS A 122 37.32 -16.00 11.94
N PRO A 123 36.73 -17.16 12.32
CA PRO A 123 37.23 -17.97 13.42
C PRO A 123 38.58 -18.65 13.13
N ILE A 124 38.93 -18.80 11.83
CA ILE A 124 40.14 -19.47 11.35
C ILE A 124 41.17 -18.41 10.90
N VAL A 125 41.72 -17.65 11.85
CA VAL A 125 42.79 -16.69 11.59
C VAL A 125 43.93 -16.93 12.56
N ASN A 126 45.14 -17.06 12.01
CA ASN A 126 46.38 -17.29 12.76
C ASN A 126 46.65 -16.14 13.75
N ASP A 127 47.19 -16.44 14.93
CA ASP A 127 47.30 -15.45 16.03
C ASP A 127 48.26 -14.30 15.71
N GLU A 128 49.32 -14.54 14.93
CA GLU A 128 50.21 -13.48 14.41
C GLU A 128 49.44 -12.50 13.52
N CYS A 129 48.64 -13.02 12.58
CA CYS A 129 47.84 -12.20 11.68
C CYS A 129 46.77 -11.39 12.42
N LYS A 130 46.22 -11.92 13.53
CA LYS A 130 45.31 -11.15 14.40
C LYS A 130 46.02 -9.97 15.09
N ASN A 131 47.24 -10.16 15.56
CA ASN A 131 48.00 -9.11 16.24
C ASN A 131 48.37 -7.96 15.28
N ASP A 132 48.78 -8.28 14.05
CA ASP A 132 49.08 -7.28 13.03
C ASP A 132 47.84 -6.45 12.66
N ARG A 133 46.70 -7.11 12.46
CA ARG A 133 45.43 -6.42 12.14
C ARG A 133 44.93 -5.57 13.31
N LYS A 134 45.08 -6.03 14.55
CA LYS A 134 44.76 -5.22 15.75
C LYS A 134 45.63 -3.97 15.81
N LYS A 135 46.93 -4.08 15.54
CA LYS A 135 47.86 -2.94 15.54
C LYS A 135 47.48 -1.90 14.48
N LEU A 136 47.17 -2.34 13.26
CA LEU A 136 46.63 -1.49 12.19
C LEU A 136 45.33 -0.79 12.59
N LEU A 137 44.45 -1.48 13.32
CA LEU A 137 43.19 -0.91 13.80
C LEU A 137 43.42 0.21 14.82
N VAL A 138 44.33 -0.03 15.77
CA VAL A 138 44.71 0.96 16.81
C VAL A 138 45.36 2.18 16.17
N ASP A 139 46.29 1.98 15.23
CA ASP A 139 46.94 3.09 14.50
C ASP A 139 45.92 3.88 13.68
N TYR A 140 44.96 3.21 13.05
CA TYR A 140 43.86 3.86 12.35
C TYR A 140 43.02 4.75 13.28
N PHE A 141 42.57 4.22 14.42
CA PHE A 141 41.76 5.00 15.36
C PHE A 141 42.55 6.17 15.93
N TRP A 142 43.80 5.96 16.33
CA TRP A 142 44.66 7.01 16.86
C TRP A 142 44.86 8.18 15.89
N THR A 143 45.05 7.87 14.60
CA THR A 143 45.29 8.87 13.55
C THR A 143 44.00 9.60 13.12
N ASN A 144 42.84 8.94 13.19
CA ASN A 144 41.56 9.45 12.67
C ASN A 144 40.52 9.90 13.72
N MET A 145 40.87 10.01 14.99
CA MET A 145 39.95 10.36 16.11
C MET A 145 39.00 11.54 15.83
N ARG A 146 39.43 12.59 15.11
CA ARG A 146 38.57 13.77 14.81
C ARG A 146 37.74 13.66 13.53
N LEU A 147 38.06 12.73 12.62
CA LEU A 147 37.33 12.53 11.36
C LEU A 147 36.06 11.68 11.52
N GLN A 148 35.87 11.03 12.66
CA GLN A 148 34.68 10.22 12.96
C GLN A 148 33.40 11.03 13.18
N ASN A 149 33.50 12.32 13.52
CA ASN A 149 32.31 13.17 13.73
C ASN A 149 31.44 13.25 12.47
N PHE A 150 32.05 13.39 11.28
CA PHE A 150 31.31 13.46 10.03
C PHE A 150 30.61 12.15 9.65
N TYR A 151 31.24 11.01 10.00
CA TYR A 151 30.62 9.71 9.87
C TYR A 151 29.39 9.57 10.79
N ALA A 152 29.50 10.01 12.05
CA ALA A 152 28.39 10.03 12.99
C ALA A 152 27.23 10.93 12.50
N TYR A 153 27.52 12.13 12.00
CA TYR A 153 26.49 13.01 11.44
C TYR A 153 25.74 12.37 10.28
N ARG A 154 26.45 11.74 9.33
CA ARG A 154 25.83 11.00 8.21
C ARG A 154 24.93 9.87 8.69
N PHE A 155 25.33 9.16 9.74
CA PHE A 155 24.54 8.10 10.34
C PHE A 155 23.24 8.65 10.94
N PHE A 156 23.32 9.70 11.78
CA PHE A 156 22.14 10.33 12.37
C PHE A 156 21.19 10.91 11.31
N ILE A 157 21.72 11.49 10.22
CA ILE A 157 20.90 11.96 9.11
C ILE A 157 20.12 10.79 8.47
N CYS A 158 20.76 9.63 8.26
CA CYS A 158 20.06 8.46 7.74
C CYS A 158 18.98 7.93 8.69
N GLU A 159 19.21 7.97 10.01
CA GLU A 159 18.19 7.57 10.99
C GLU A 159 17.01 8.54 11.03
N VAL A 160 17.27 9.85 10.98
CA VAL A 160 16.22 10.87 10.87
C VAL A 160 15.45 10.69 9.56
N LEU A 161 16.13 10.39 8.45
CA LEU A 161 15.49 10.14 7.16
C LEU A 161 14.61 8.87 7.19
N ASN A 162 15.02 7.81 7.90
CA ASN A 162 14.16 6.64 8.11
C ASN A 162 12.87 7.01 8.84
N PHE A 163 12.97 7.82 9.90
CA PHE A 163 11.81 8.27 10.66
C PHE A 163 10.88 9.14 9.79
N ILE A 164 11.43 10.13 9.08
CA ILE A 164 10.67 10.97 8.15
C ILE A 164 10.00 10.12 7.07
N ASN A 165 10.69 9.11 6.55
CA ASN A 165 10.12 8.21 5.56
C ASN A 165 8.92 7.43 6.15
N VAL A 166 9.03 6.86 7.35
CA VAL A 166 7.90 6.16 7.99
C VAL A 166 6.69 7.09 8.16
N VAL A 167 6.91 8.31 8.65
CA VAL A 167 5.83 9.29 8.82
C VAL A 167 5.22 9.67 7.46
N GLY A 168 6.05 9.93 6.44
CA GLY A 168 5.60 10.22 5.08
C GLY A 168 4.80 9.07 4.46
N GLN A 169 5.15 7.82 4.77
CA GLN A 169 4.42 6.64 4.29
C GLN A 169 3.02 6.53 4.89
N ILE A 170 2.85 6.91 6.16
CA ILE A 170 1.53 6.96 6.80
C ILE A 170 0.65 8.00 6.12
N PHE A 171 1.16 9.22 5.91
CA PHE A 171 0.42 10.28 5.20
C PHE A 171 0.15 9.92 3.73
N PHE A 172 1.09 9.26 3.07
CA PHE A 172 0.90 8.79 1.70
C PHE A 172 -0.24 7.78 1.61
N MET A 173 -0.30 6.81 2.54
CA MET A 173 -1.40 5.83 2.58
C MET A 173 -2.74 6.47 2.94
N ASP A 174 -2.75 7.44 3.85
CA ASP A 174 -3.95 8.18 4.21
C ASP A 174 -4.49 8.98 3.03
N PHE A 175 -3.62 9.72 2.32
CA PHE A 175 -3.99 10.40 1.08
C PHE A 175 -4.47 9.43 -0.01
N PHE A 176 -3.80 8.28 -0.16
CA PHE A 176 -4.15 7.29 -1.18
C PHE A 176 -5.51 6.62 -0.94
N LEU A 177 -5.91 6.44 0.32
CA LEU A 177 -7.19 5.87 0.74
C LEU A 177 -8.24 6.93 1.08
N ASP A 178 -8.08 8.16 0.57
CA ASP A 178 -9.06 9.24 0.71
C ASP A 178 -9.35 9.62 2.18
N GLY A 179 -8.31 9.65 3.01
CA GLY A 179 -8.35 10.06 4.42
C GLY A 179 -8.83 9.00 5.42
N GLU A 180 -9.09 7.77 4.95
CA GLU A 180 -9.66 6.71 5.79
C GLU A 180 -8.61 5.93 6.60
N PHE A 181 -7.33 5.95 6.19
CA PHE A 181 -6.30 5.09 6.78
C PHE A 181 -6.02 5.42 8.25
N SER A 182 -5.99 6.71 8.59
CA SER A 182 -5.65 7.20 9.93
C SER A 182 -6.66 6.75 10.99
N THR A 183 -7.95 6.70 10.66
CA THR A 183 -9.01 6.27 11.59
C THR A 183 -9.26 4.77 11.54
N TYR A 184 -8.94 4.12 10.41
CA TYR A 184 -9.24 2.71 10.14
C TYR A 184 -8.82 1.77 11.28
N GLY A 185 -7.58 1.89 11.80
CA GLY A 185 -7.09 1.02 12.86
C GLY A 185 -7.92 1.10 14.15
N SER A 186 -8.36 2.30 14.53
CA SER A 186 -9.21 2.50 15.70
C SER A 186 -10.65 2.07 15.45
N ASP A 187 -11.15 2.23 14.23
CA ASP A 187 -12.50 1.82 13.82
C ASP A 187 -12.61 0.29 13.83
N VAL A 188 -11.57 -0.43 13.39
CA VAL A 188 -11.51 -1.90 13.44
C VAL A 188 -11.51 -2.43 14.88
N LEU A 189 -10.80 -1.78 15.81
CA LEU A 189 -10.79 -2.18 17.22
C LEU A 189 -12.16 -1.95 17.88
N LYS A 190 -12.81 -0.82 17.61
CA LYS A 190 -14.17 -0.54 18.09
C LYS A 190 -15.17 -1.55 17.52
N PHE A 191 -15.04 -1.89 16.24
CA PHE A 191 -15.86 -2.88 15.56
C PHE A 191 -15.78 -4.29 16.17
N THR A 192 -14.65 -4.67 16.78
CA THR A 192 -14.55 -5.97 17.47
C THR A 192 -15.32 -6.03 18.80
N GLU A 193 -15.65 -4.89 19.38
CA GLU A 193 -16.35 -4.79 20.68
C GLU A 193 -17.87 -4.54 20.54
N MET A 194 -18.37 -4.25 19.33
CA MET A 194 -19.78 -3.93 19.06
C MET A 194 -20.66 -5.18 18.87
N GLU A 195 -21.94 -5.05 19.25
CA GLU A 195 -22.94 -6.09 19.03
C GLU A 195 -23.24 -6.29 17.52
N PRO A 196 -23.54 -7.52 17.06
CA PRO A 196 -23.66 -7.84 15.63
C PRO A 196 -24.73 -7.06 14.86
N GLU A 197 -25.75 -6.53 15.52
CA GLU A 197 -26.92 -5.92 14.89
C GLU A 197 -26.72 -4.46 14.48
N GLU A 198 -25.79 -3.74 15.11
CA GLU A 198 -25.42 -2.34 14.79
C GLU A 198 -24.05 -2.24 14.07
N ARG A 199 -23.54 -3.38 13.61
CA ARG A 199 -22.15 -3.52 13.20
C ARG A 199 -21.91 -3.02 11.78
N GLU A 200 -21.46 -1.78 11.64
CA GLU A 200 -20.90 -1.29 10.37
C GLU A 200 -19.47 -1.82 10.19
N ASP A 201 -19.24 -2.62 9.15
CA ASP A 201 -17.89 -3.11 8.84
C ASP A 201 -17.04 -2.00 8.22
N PRO A 202 -15.98 -1.50 8.90
CA PRO A 202 -15.09 -0.49 8.32
C PRO A 202 -14.42 -0.99 7.03
N MET A 203 -14.29 -2.32 6.85
CA MET A 203 -13.83 -2.89 5.58
C MET A 203 -14.82 -2.61 4.45
N SER A 204 -16.13 -2.62 4.68
CA SER A 204 -17.11 -2.31 3.63
C SER A 204 -17.09 -0.83 3.20
N ARG A 205 -16.64 0.07 4.07
CA ARG A 205 -16.49 1.51 3.76
C ARG A 205 -15.21 1.78 2.96
N VAL A 206 -14.09 1.19 3.39
CA VAL A 206 -12.75 1.49 2.83
C VAL A 206 -12.36 0.52 1.72
N PHE A 207 -12.72 -0.76 1.83
CA PHE A 207 -12.34 -1.84 0.89
C PHE A 207 -13.56 -2.67 0.48
N PRO A 208 -14.55 -2.08 -0.21
CA PRO A 208 -15.77 -2.79 -0.57
C PRO A 208 -15.47 -3.97 -1.50
N LYS A 209 -16.09 -5.11 -1.21
CA LYS A 209 -16.00 -6.32 -2.07
C LYS A 209 -16.92 -6.23 -3.28
N VAL A 210 -17.97 -5.42 -3.17
CA VAL A 210 -19.00 -5.26 -4.20
C VAL A 210 -19.29 -3.77 -4.36
N THR A 211 -19.39 -3.33 -5.60
CA THR A 211 -19.54 -1.93 -5.99
C THR A 211 -20.53 -1.79 -7.13
N LYS A 212 -20.99 -0.56 -7.36
CA LYS A 212 -21.88 -0.22 -8.47
C LYS A 212 -21.10 0.43 -9.61
N CYS A 213 -21.54 0.18 -10.84
CA CYS A 213 -21.07 0.85 -12.03
C CYS A 213 -22.25 1.20 -12.93
N THR A 214 -22.24 2.37 -13.56
CA THR A 214 -23.31 2.81 -14.46
C THR A 214 -22.75 2.99 -15.86
N PHE A 215 -23.21 2.14 -16.79
CA PHE A 215 -22.88 2.20 -18.20
C PHE A 215 -23.91 3.03 -18.97
N HIS A 216 -23.44 3.90 -19.85
CA HIS A 216 -24.29 4.78 -20.64
C HIS A 216 -24.24 4.40 -22.12
N LYS A 217 -25.41 4.19 -22.71
CA LYS A 217 -25.56 3.84 -24.13
C LYS A 217 -26.65 4.66 -24.79
N TYR A 218 -26.52 4.93 -26.08
CA TYR A 218 -27.60 5.54 -26.86
C TYR A 218 -28.60 4.46 -27.32
N GLY A 219 -29.88 4.67 -27.02
CA GLY A 219 -30.96 3.85 -27.54
C GLY A 219 -31.29 4.17 -29.00
N PRO A 220 -32.20 3.41 -29.65
CA PRO A 220 -32.58 3.61 -31.05
C PRO A 220 -33.12 5.02 -31.37
N SER A 221 -33.70 5.69 -30.37
CA SER A 221 -34.23 7.06 -30.46
C SER A 221 -33.14 8.15 -30.28
N GLY A 222 -31.89 7.77 -30.01
CA GLY A 222 -30.80 8.70 -29.67
C GLY A 222 -30.85 9.23 -28.24
N SER A 223 -31.79 8.76 -27.40
CA SER A 223 -31.83 9.05 -25.97
C SER A 223 -30.78 8.24 -25.21
N VAL A 224 -30.16 8.83 -24.19
CA VAL A 224 -29.22 8.13 -23.28
C VAL A 224 -29.99 7.17 -22.38
N GLN A 225 -29.59 5.90 -22.39
CA GLN A 225 -30.05 4.84 -21.50
C GLN A 225 -28.95 4.52 -20.50
N LYS A 226 -29.33 4.37 -19.22
CA LYS A 226 -28.45 4.02 -18.11
C LYS A 226 -28.62 2.53 -17.78
N PHE A 227 -27.52 1.81 -17.71
CA PHE A 227 -27.46 0.40 -17.31
C PHE A 227 -26.62 0.30 -16.04
N ASP A 228 -27.25 -0.11 -14.94
CA ASP A 228 -26.58 -0.27 -13.66
C ASP A 228 -26.10 -1.71 -13.50
N GLY A 229 -24.80 -1.89 -13.30
CA GLY A 229 -24.19 -3.19 -13.00
C GLY A 229 -23.75 -3.30 -11.55
N LEU A 230 -23.84 -4.51 -11.03
CA LEU A 230 -23.27 -4.91 -9.75
C LEU A 230 -21.91 -5.57 -10.01
N CYS A 231 -20.82 -5.00 -9.51
CA CYS A 231 -19.47 -5.49 -9.79
C CYS A 231 -18.77 -5.99 -8.53
N VAL A 232 -18.23 -7.20 -8.60
CA VAL A 232 -17.42 -7.81 -7.55
C VAL A 232 -15.96 -7.49 -7.82
N LEU A 233 -15.29 -6.94 -6.81
CA LEU A 233 -13.86 -6.63 -6.87
C LEU A 233 -13.07 -7.84 -6.34
N PRO A 234 -12.20 -8.46 -7.15
CA PRO A 234 -11.27 -9.48 -6.70
C PRO A 234 -10.21 -8.81 -5.81
N LEU A 235 -10.33 -9.04 -4.49
CA LEU A 235 -9.30 -8.73 -3.51
C LEU A 235 -8.15 -9.75 -3.58
#